data_AF-G1VH82-F1
#
_entry.id   AF-G1VH82-F1
#
_cell.length_a   1.000
_cell.length_b   1.000
_cell.length_c   1.000
_cell.angle_alpha   90.00
_cell.angle_beta   90.00
_cell.angle_gamma   90.00
#
_symmetry.space_group_name_H-M   'P 1'
#
loop_
_entity.id
_entity.type
_entity.pdbx_description
1 polymer ?
#
loop_
_entity_poly.entity_id
_entity_poly.type
_entity_poly.pdbx_seq_one_letter_code
_entity_poly.pdbx_strand_id
1 'polypeptide(L)'
;MADKDKYTNLFLSSLSTHCLEWRCGLSVLAVMQSFPFHHFQSHPLPPNFIYLSEEDKNFVIKRTPCIICSNYKEEFVDSNNQNSNDFGGLIDYNLSTFYQYLKKTNTMENVLPNEDDINIFLQILRYIQEIDYNETIKRGITSLISKIKGFETNLFELQLLLETLGYCSILETKEHKGLLHQYTNLSIAPRKRHNSDWHYPVDFWTGKDGINKKALNYWFGRYISVPE
;
A
#
# COMPACT_ATOMS: atom_id res chain seq x y z
N MET A 1 3.33 -18.12 8.59
CA MET A 1 3.93 -17.50 7.38
C MET A 1 2.80 -16.79 6.65
N ALA A 2 3.05 -15.64 6.01
CA ALA A 2 2.00 -14.94 5.28
C ALA A 2 1.55 -15.80 4.08
N ASP A 3 0.24 -16.01 3.97
CA ASP A 3 -0.38 -16.80 2.91
C ASP A 3 -1.03 -15.84 1.90
N LYS A 4 -0.50 -15.80 0.68
CA LYS A 4 -1.00 -14.92 -0.38
C LYS A 4 -2.49 -15.11 -0.60
N ASP A 5 -2.96 -16.36 -0.66
CA ASP A 5 -4.35 -16.65 -0.99
C ASP A 5 -5.26 -16.11 0.11
N LYS A 6 -4.94 -16.38 1.38
CA LYS A 6 -5.67 -15.80 2.52
C LYS A 6 -5.75 -14.27 2.46
N TYR A 7 -4.64 -13.60 2.16
CA TYR A 7 -4.60 -12.13 2.11
C TYR A 7 -5.45 -11.58 0.97
N THR A 8 -5.44 -12.25 -0.20
CA THR A 8 -6.28 -11.87 -1.32
C THR A 8 -7.76 -12.16 -1.07
N ASN A 9 -8.08 -13.24 -0.34
CA ASN A 9 -9.45 -13.58 0.01
C ASN A 9 -10.03 -12.53 0.96
N LEU A 10 -9.30 -12.23 2.05
CA LEU A 10 -9.69 -11.19 3.01
C LEU A 10 -9.84 -9.82 2.33
N PHE A 11 -8.92 -9.47 1.42
CA PHE A 11 -9.02 -8.23 0.65
C PHE A 11 -10.33 -8.17 -0.15
N LEU A 12 -10.67 -9.24 -0.89
CA LEU A 12 -11.88 -9.30 -1.69
C LEU A 12 -13.14 -9.35 -0.82
N SER A 13 -13.17 -10.19 0.21
CA SER A 13 -14.28 -10.33 1.16
C SER A 13 -14.63 -9.04 1.91
N SER A 14 -13.69 -8.10 1.99
CA SER A 14 -13.94 -6.78 2.60
C SER A 14 -14.82 -5.87 1.76
N LEU A 15 -15.01 -6.17 0.46
CA LEU A 15 -15.61 -5.25 -0.50
C LEU A 15 -17.12 -5.11 -0.30
N SER A 16 -17.85 -6.22 -0.13
CA SER A 16 -19.28 -6.18 0.17
C SER A 16 -19.60 -5.98 1.66
N THR A 17 -18.66 -6.33 2.55
CA THR A 17 -18.87 -6.32 4.00
C THR A 17 -18.43 -5.04 4.70
N HIS A 18 -17.66 -4.19 4.01
CA HIS A 18 -16.99 -3.01 4.59
C HIS A 18 -16.03 -3.35 5.75
N CYS A 19 -15.59 -4.60 5.90
CA CYS A 19 -14.62 -4.99 6.93
C CYS A 19 -13.20 -4.49 6.57
N LEU A 20 -12.93 -3.21 6.85
CA LEU A 20 -11.69 -2.52 6.49
C LEU A 20 -10.42 -3.24 6.98
N GLU A 21 -10.47 -3.83 8.16
CA GLU A 21 -9.37 -4.60 8.73
C GLU A 21 -8.95 -5.81 7.89
N TRP A 22 -9.85 -6.38 7.09
CA TRP A 22 -9.56 -7.55 6.26
C TRP A 22 -8.69 -7.18 5.05
N ARG A 23 -8.78 -5.94 4.54
CA ARG A 23 -7.99 -5.51 3.37
C ARG A 23 -6.66 -4.85 3.69
N CYS A 24 -6.40 -4.46 4.93
CA CYS A 24 -5.14 -3.81 5.34
C CYS A 24 -3.89 -4.67 5.06
N GLY A 25 -3.97 -5.99 5.26
CA GLY A 25 -2.80 -6.88 5.17
C GLY A 25 -2.19 -6.98 3.77
N LEU A 26 -3.00 -6.85 2.71
CA LEU A 26 -2.52 -7.08 1.34
C LEU A 26 -1.48 -6.04 0.90
N SER A 27 -1.68 -4.78 1.25
CA SER A 27 -0.73 -3.70 0.95
C SER A 27 0.64 -3.96 1.56
N VAL A 28 0.68 -4.38 2.83
CA VAL A 28 1.93 -4.75 3.50
C VAL A 28 2.54 -6.00 2.90
N LEU A 29 1.75 -7.02 2.58
CA LEU A 29 2.27 -8.21 1.92
C LEU A 29 2.94 -7.85 0.58
N ALA A 30 2.33 -6.96 -0.20
CA ALA A 30 2.92 -6.48 -1.45
C ALA A 30 4.25 -5.74 -1.24
N VAL A 31 4.35 -4.88 -0.21
CA VAL A 31 5.61 -4.21 0.16
C VAL A 31 6.67 -5.23 0.58
N MET A 32 6.29 -6.18 1.43
CA MET A 32 7.22 -7.12 2.07
C MET A 32 7.72 -8.22 1.14
N GLN A 33 7.09 -8.42 -0.03
CA GLN A 33 7.56 -9.36 -1.05
C GLN A 33 8.93 -8.99 -1.63
N SER A 34 9.20 -7.70 -1.79
CA SER A 34 10.48 -7.20 -2.31
C SER A 34 11.35 -6.54 -1.25
N PHE A 35 10.82 -6.32 -0.05
CA PHE A 35 11.53 -5.64 1.04
C PHE A 35 12.86 -6.34 1.37
N PRO A 36 14.00 -5.62 1.33
CA PRO A 36 15.31 -6.23 1.49
C PRO A 36 15.56 -6.64 2.94
N PHE A 37 16.09 -7.83 3.14
CA PHE A 37 16.68 -8.19 4.43
C PHE A 37 17.94 -7.35 4.67
N HIS A 38 17.93 -6.54 5.72
CA HIS A 38 19.04 -5.64 6.02
C HIS A 38 19.17 -5.41 7.52
N HIS A 39 20.39 -5.07 7.93
CA HIS A 39 20.64 -4.44 9.23
C HIS A 39 20.43 -2.94 9.13
N PHE A 40 20.12 -2.28 10.24
CA PHE A 40 20.03 -0.82 10.30
C PHE A 40 21.32 -0.17 9.77
N GLN A 41 21.17 0.77 8.85
CA GLN A 41 22.27 1.52 8.25
C GLN A 41 21.91 3.00 8.28
N SER A 42 22.77 3.85 8.83
CA SER A 42 22.60 5.31 8.84
C SER A 42 23.47 5.98 7.78
N HIS A 43 23.10 7.18 7.34
CA HIS A 43 24.03 8.03 6.58
C HIS A 43 25.28 8.31 7.42
N PRO A 44 26.45 8.54 6.78
CA PRO A 44 27.60 9.08 7.46
C PRO A 44 27.22 10.39 8.17
N LEU A 45 27.61 10.51 9.42
CA LEU A 45 27.35 11.70 10.21
C LEU A 45 28.23 12.85 9.71
N PRO A 46 27.76 14.11 9.74
CA PRO A 46 28.50 15.24 9.20
C PRO A 46 29.80 15.47 10.00
N PRO A 47 30.86 16.07 9.41
CA PRO A 47 32.16 16.19 10.06
C PRO A 47 32.14 16.91 11.41
N ASN A 48 31.20 17.83 11.61
CA ASN A 48 31.03 18.56 12.87
C ASN A 48 30.41 17.72 13.99
N PHE A 49 29.92 16.51 13.71
CA PHE A 49 29.32 15.61 14.69
C PHE A 49 30.27 15.27 15.85
N ILE A 50 31.59 15.21 15.59
CA ILE A 50 32.59 14.88 16.62
C ILE A 50 32.68 15.92 17.74
N TYR A 51 32.30 17.17 17.45
CA TYR A 51 32.36 18.30 18.40
C TYR A 51 31.08 18.46 19.23
N LEU A 52 30.06 17.65 18.97
CA LEU A 52 28.82 17.67 19.74
C LEU A 52 29.03 17.09 21.14
N SER A 53 28.18 17.51 22.09
CA SER A 53 28.10 16.86 23.40
C SER A 53 27.61 15.41 23.24
N GLU A 54 27.89 14.53 24.21
CA GLU A 54 27.38 13.16 24.15
C GLU A 54 25.84 13.10 24.12
N GLU A 55 25.17 14.05 24.78
CA GLU A 55 23.72 14.19 24.73
C GLU A 55 23.23 14.50 23.31
N ASP A 56 23.85 15.48 22.65
CA ASP A 56 23.52 15.87 21.27
C ASP A 56 23.84 14.75 20.26
N LYS A 57 24.96 14.04 20.44
CA LYS A 57 25.31 12.89 19.62
C LYS A 57 24.23 11.81 19.71
N ASN A 58 23.80 11.48 20.93
CA ASN A 58 22.74 10.50 21.16
C ASN A 58 21.41 10.98 20.55
N PHE A 59 21.08 12.26 20.69
CA PHE A 59 19.87 12.85 20.10
C PHE A 59 19.84 12.69 18.58
N VAL A 60 20.95 12.99 17.90
CA VAL A 60 21.08 12.88 16.44
C VAL A 60 21.04 11.43 15.98
N ILE A 61 21.77 10.52 16.65
CA ILE A 61 21.77 9.08 16.29
C ILE A 61 20.37 8.50 16.37
N LYS A 62 19.60 8.81 17.42
CA LYS A 62 18.21 8.33 17.58
C LYS A 62 17.28 8.84 16.49
N ARG A 63 17.54 10.02 15.93
CA ARG A 63 16.74 10.66 14.86
C ARG A 63 17.30 10.49 13.46
N THR A 64 18.35 9.68 13.30
CA THR A 64 18.87 9.36 11.97
C THR A 64 18.11 8.14 11.45
N PRO A 65 17.34 8.25 10.34
CA PRO A 65 16.60 7.13 9.80
C PRO A 65 17.52 6.17 9.04
N CYS A 66 17.06 4.93 8.88
CA CYS A 66 17.73 3.94 8.07
C CYS A 66 17.77 4.36 6.60
N ILE A 67 18.92 4.23 5.94
CA ILE A 67 19.08 4.61 4.53
C ILE A 67 18.24 3.75 3.58
N ILE A 68 17.90 2.53 4.02
CA ILE A 68 17.19 1.54 3.20
C ILE A 68 15.68 1.70 3.36
N CYS A 69 15.18 1.77 4.59
CA CYS A 69 13.74 1.72 4.90
C CYS A 69 13.18 2.99 5.56
N SER A 70 14.01 4.01 5.78
CA SER A 70 13.65 5.28 6.42
C SER A 70 13.07 5.18 7.84
N ASN A 71 13.15 4.01 8.48
CA ASN A 71 12.71 3.82 9.86
C ASN A 71 13.85 4.10 10.85
N TYR A 72 13.51 4.55 12.05
CA TYR A 72 14.49 4.84 13.11
C TYR A 72 14.94 3.55 13.80
N LYS A 73 16.15 3.58 14.38
CA LYS A 73 16.70 2.44 15.14
C LYS A 73 15.88 2.14 16.39
N GLU A 74 15.38 3.19 17.03
CA GLU A 74 14.49 3.12 18.18
C GLU A 74 13.17 3.77 17.77
N GLU A 75 12.05 3.06 17.95
CA GLU A 75 10.74 3.66 17.71
C GLU A 75 10.45 4.70 18.80
N PHE A 76 10.07 5.90 18.37
CA PHE A 76 9.49 6.88 19.26
C PHE A 76 8.05 6.45 19.55
N VAL A 77 7.86 5.64 20.60
CA VAL A 77 6.53 5.17 20.99
C VAL A 77 5.76 6.36 21.57
N ASP A 78 4.88 6.96 20.77
CA ASP A 78 3.80 7.79 21.32
C ASP A 78 2.80 6.84 21.98
N SER A 79 2.75 6.87 23.31
CA SER A 79 1.91 6.00 24.16
C SER A 79 0.40 6.12 23.88
N ASN A 80 -0.02 7.02 23.00
CA ASN A 80 -1.42 7.31 22.68
C ASN A 80 -1.95 6.55 21.44
N ASN A 81 -1.10 5.87 20.66
CA ASN A 81 -1.51 5.19 19.41
C ASN A 81 -1.82 3.69 19.59
N GLN A 82 -2.50 3.31 20.68
CA GLN A 82 -2.87 1.90 20.90
C GLN A 82 -4.08 1.41 20.09
N ASN A 83 -4.76 2.29 19.35
CA ASN A 83 -5.83 1.90 18.44
C ASN A 83 -5.44 2.29 17.02
N SER A 84 -4.82 1.37 16.26
CA SER A 84 -4.77 1.51 14.82
C SER A 84 -6.20 1.39 14.30
N ASN A 85 -6.87 2.50 14.03
CA ASN A 85 -8.10 2.45 13.26
C ASN A 85 -7.75 1.81 11.90
N ASP A 86 -8.47 0.75 11.55
CA ASP A 86 -8.30 0.10 10.25
C ASP A 86 -8.98 0.95 9.18
N PHE A 87 -8.19 1.64 8.38
CA PHE A 87 -8.69 2.45 7.27
C PHE A 87 -8.78 1.68 5.93
N GLY A 88 -8.37 0.40 5.96
CA GLY A 88 -8.43 -0.46 4.79
C GLY A 88 -7.25 -0.34 3.82
N GLY A 89 -6.10 0.15 4.29
CA GLY A 89 -4.83 0.23 3.57
C GLY A 89 -3.74 0.92 4.38
N LEU A 90 -2.59 1.22 3.75
CA LEU A 90 -1.44 1.84 4.43
C LEU A 90 -1.62 3.35 4.59
N ILE A 91 -1.54 3.82 5.84
CA ILE A 91 -1.55 5.25 6.18
C ILE A 91 -0.14 5.82 6.48
N ASP A 92 0.82 4.94 6.74
CA ASP A 92 2.22 5.26 6.91
C ASP A 92 3.10 4.08 6.45
N TYR A 93 4.41 4.26 6.52
CA TYR A 93 5.41 3.27 6.09
C TYR A 93 6.34 2.86 7.22
N ASN A 94 5.84 2.91 8.46
CA ASN A 94 6.59 2.49 9.63
C ASN A 94 6.61 0.96 9.72
N LEU A 95 7.75 0.40 10.16
CA LEU A 95 7.92 -1.04 10.31
C LEU A 95 6.99 -1.62 11.39
N SER A 96 6.66 -0.86 12.44
CA SER A 96 5.61 -1.24 13.40
C SER A 96 4.26 -1.43 12.72
N THR A 97 3.82 -0.49 11.87
CA THR A 97 2.56 -0.60 11.13
C THR A 97 2.55 -1.86 10.27
N PHE A 98 3.64 -2.11 9.54
CA PHE A 98 3.77 -3.33 8.73
C PHE A 98 3.70 -4.60 9.59
N TYR A 99 4.42 -4.63 10.71
CA TYR A 99 4.39 -5.74 11.65
C TYR A 99 2.99 -5.99 12.22
N GLN A 100 2.28 -4.93 12.65
CA GLN A 100 0.94 -5.07 13.23
C GLN A 100 -0.06 -5.60 12.22
N TYR A 101 -0.05 -5.09 10.98
CA TYR A 101 -0.95 -5.58 9.92
C TYR A 101 -0.65 -7.03 9.57
N LEU A 102 0.63 -7.41 9.38
CA LEU A 102 0.99 -8.81 9.14
C LEU A 102 0.57 -9.71 10.30
N LYS A 103 0.84 -9.29 11.55
CA LYS A 103 0.47 -10.05 12.75
C LYS A 103 -1.05 -10.25 12.81
N LYS A 104 -1.82 -9.17 12.66
CA LYS A 104 -3.29 -9.17 12.70
C LYS A 104 -3.86 -10.07 11.60
N THR A 105 -3.47 -9.86 10.34
CA THR A 105 -3.96 -10.65 9.20
C THR A 105 -3.55 -12.12 9.30
N ASN A 106 -2.36 -12.43 9.84
CA ASN A 106 -1.95 -13.82 10.07
C ASN A 106 -2.80 -14.53 11.12
N THR A 107 -3.34 -13.82 12.11
CA THR A 107 -4.22 -14.39 13.14
C THR A 107 -5.70 -14.48 12.75
N MET A 108 -6.15 -13.76 11.72
CA MET A 108 -7.53 -13.81 11.24
C MET A 108 -7.90 -15.19 10.70
N GLU A 109 -9.19 -15.52 10.67
CA GLU A 109 -9.64 -16.67 9.88
C GLU A 109 -9.55 -16.34 8.38
N ASN A 110 -9.43 -17.37 7.55
CA ASN A 110 -9.50 -17.18 6.11
C ASN A 110 -10.98 -17.11 5.69
N VAL A 111 -11.43 -15.95 5.24
CA VAL A 111 -12.78 -15.73 4.72
C VAL A 111 -12.71 -15.73 3.20
N LEU A 112 -13.48 -16.59 2.53
CA LEU A 112 -13.54 -16.64 1.07
C LEU A 112 -14.47 -15.55 0.53
N PRO A 113 -14.13 -14.90 -0.59
CA PRO A 113 -15.01 -13.91 -1.21
C PRO A 113 -16.26 -14.58 -1.79
N ASN A 114 -17.39 -13.88 -1.67
CA ASN A 114 -18.65 -14.27 -2.28
C ASN A 114 -18.80 -13.66 -3.69
N GLU A 115 -19.92 -13.93 -4.37
CA GLU A 115 -20.17 -13.41 -5.72
C GLU A 115 -20.24 -11.88 -5.77
N ASP A 116 -20.80 -11.24 -4.74
CA ASP A 116 -20.89 -9.77 -4.66
C ASP A 116 -19.50 -9.14 -4.54
N ASP A 117 -18.61 -9.71 -3.72
CA ASP A 117 -17.22 -9.27 -3.58
C ASP A 117 -16.48 -9.28 -4.93
N ILE A 118 -16.61 -10.40 -5.66
CA ILE A 118 -15.99 -10.55 -6.98
C ILE A 118 -16.60 -9.56 -7.98
N ASN A 119 -17.92 -9.40 -7.98
CA ASN A 119 -18.60 -8.46 -8.87
C ASN A 119 -18.23 -7.00 -8.58
N ILE A 120 -18.11 -6.61 -7.31
CA ILE A 120 -17.61 -5.28 -6.91
C ILE A 120 -16.20 -5.09 -7.43
N PHE A 121 -15.31 -6.06 -7.21
CA PHE A 121 -13.92 -5.98 -7.67
C PHE A 121 -13.82 -5.84 -9.20
N LEU A 122 -14.56 -6.66 -9.95
CA LEU A 122 -14.60 -6.58 -11.41
C LEU A 122 -15.14 -5.23 -11.91
N GLN A 123 -16.14 -4.66 -11.24
CA GLN A 123 -16.62 -3.32 -11.55
C GLN A 123 -15.57 -2.24 -11.27
N ILE A 124 -14.82 -2.34 -10.16
CA ILE A 124 -13.69 -1.44 -9.87
C ILE A 124 -12.67 -1.49 -11.01
N LEU A 125 -12.25 -2.69 -11.42
CA LEU A 125 -11.30 -2.86 -12.52
C LEU A 125 -11.82 -2.31 -13.85
N ARG A 126 -13.10 -2.56 -14.17
CA ARG A 126 -13.75 -2.01 -15.37
C ARG A 126 -13.71 -0.48 -15.36
N TYR A 127 -14.11 0.15 -14.25
CA TYR A 127 -14.10 1.61 -14.16
C TYR A 127 -12.71 2.20 -14.26
N ILE A 128 -11.68 1.54 -13.71
CA ILE A 128 -10.29 1.97 -13.88
C ILE A 128 -9.89 1.92 -15.37
N GLN A 129 -10.28 0.88 -16.10
CA GLN A 129 -9.99 0.75 -17.53
C GLN A 129 -10.72 1.78 -18.41
N GLU A 130 -11.88 2.26 -17.96
CA GLU A 130 -12.69 3.28 -18.62
C GLU A 130 -12.20 4.71 -18.34
N ILE A 131 -11.20 4.91 -17.47
CA ILE A 131 -10.64 6.24 -17.21
C ILE A 131 -10.01 6.79 -18.50
N ASP A 132 -10.33 8.03 -18.83
CA ASP A 132 -9.82 8.71 -20.01
C ASP A 132 -8.28 8.64 -20.10
N TYR A 133 -7.76 8.46 -21.31
CA TYR A 133 -6.35 8.19 -21.59
C TYR A 133 -5.36 9.12 -20.85
N ASN A 134 -5.64 10.42 -20.78
CA ASN A 134 -4.77 11.40 -20.11
C ASN A 134 -5.23 11.77 -18.69
N GLU A 135 -6.33 11.19 -18.21
CA GLU A 135 -6.88 11.53 -16.91
C GLU A 135 -6.17 10.75 -15.79
N THR A 136 -5.97 11.43 -14.66
CA THR A 136 -5.37 10.82 -13.47
C THR A 136 -6.40 9.99 -12.74
N ILE A 137 -5.96 8.94 -12.06
CA ILE A 137 -6.83 8.09 -11.24
C ILE A 137 -7.69 8.90 -10.25
N LYS A 138 -7.10 9.86 -9.53
CA LYS A 138 -7.80 10.78 -8.60
C LYS A 138 -9.05 11.41 -9.21
N ARG A 139 -9.00 11.82 -10.48
CA ARG A 139 -10.13 12.48 -11.14
C ARG A 139 -11.15 11.45 -11.62
N GLY A 140 -10.71 10.36 -12.25
CA GLY A 140 -11.59 9.32 -12.78
C GLY A 140 -12.43 8.61 -11.70
N ILE A 141 -11.87 8.41 -10.50
CA ILE A 141 -12.50 7.60 -9.46
C ILE A 141 -13.57 8.30 -8.63
N THR A 142 -13.66 9.63 -8.67
CA THR A 142 -14.68 10.36 -7.87
C THR A 142 -16.09 9.90 -8.24
N SER A 143 -16.29 9.47 -9.50
CA SER A 143 -17.54 8.91 -10.00
C SER A 143 -17.77 7.43 -9.65
N LEU A 144 -16.73 6.71 -9.18
CA LEU A 144 -16.79 5.26 -8.94
C LEU A 144 -17.64 4.93 -7.71
N ILE A 145 -17.52 5.74 -6.65
CA ILE A 145 -18.23 5.55 -5.38
C ILE A 145 -19.75 5.47 -5.59
N SER A 146 -20.31 6.31 -6.45
CA SER A 146 -21.76 6.34 -6.69
C SER A 146 -22.26 5.29 -7.68
N LYS A 147 -21.36 4.60 -8.39
CA LYS A 147 -21.71 3.69 -9.49
C LYS A 147 -21.77 2.22 -9.08
N ILE A 148 -21.04 1.81 -8.05
CA ILE A 148 -20.96 0.41 -7.64
C ILE A 148 -21.96 0.13 -6.52
N LYS A 149 -23.06 -0.54 -6.86
CA LYS A 149 -24.08 -0.94 -5.88
C LYS A 149 -23.49 -1.94 -4.88
N GLY A 150 -23.77 -1.74 -3.60
CA GLY A 150 -23.32 -2.63 -2.52
C GLY A 150 -21.87 -2.42 -2.07
N PHE A 151 -21.17 -1.42 -2.64
CA PHE A 151 -19.82 -1.07 -2.23
C PHE A 151 -19.84 0.19 -1.35
N GLU A 152 -19.91 -0.01 -0.04
CA GLU A 152 -19.77 1.08 0.92
C GLU A 152 -18.30 1.52 0.96
N THR A 153 -18.03 2.78 0.63
CA THR A 153 -16.69 3.37 0.71
C THR A 153 -16.78 4.89 0.73
N ASN A 154 -15.79 5.55 1.33
CA ASN A 154 -15.52 6.97 1.10
C ASN A 154 -14.29 7.18 0.20
N LEU A 155 -13.98 8.44 -0.13
CA LEU A 155 -12.86 8.80 -1.02
C LEU A 155 -11.50 8.39 -0.45
N PHE A 156 -11.31 8.49 0.87
CA PHE A 156 -10.06 8.14 1.52
C PHE A 156 -9.84 6.63 1.51
N GLU A 157 -10.86 5.86 1.86
CA GLU A 157 -10.88 4.40 1.77
C GLU A 157 -10.64 3.89 0.34
N LEU A 158 -11.27 4.52 -0.66
CA LEU A 158 -11.07 4.18 -2.06
C LEU A 158 -9.65 4.51 -2.52
N GLN A 159 -9.08 5.63 -2.07
CA GLN A 159 -7.68 5.94 -2.33
C GLN A 159 -6.76 4.85 -1.79
N LEU A 160 -6.92 4.45 -0.52
CA LEU A 160 -6.11 3.40 0.11
C LEU A 160 -6.23 2.05 -0.61
N LEU A 161 -7.43 1.71 -1.07
CA LEU A 161 -7.67 0.52 -1.88
C LEU A 161 -6.89 0.58 -3.20
N LEU A 162 -6.92 1.72 -3.90
CA LEU A 162 -6.23 1.87 -5.19
C LEU A 162 -4.72 1.93 -5.03
N GLU A 163 -4.21 2.58 -3.98
CA GLU A 163 -2.79 2.54 -3.61
C GLU A 163 -2.34 1.11 -3.32
N THR A 164 -3.18 0.30 -2.67
CA THR A 164 -2.92 -1.14 -2.48
C THR A 164 -2.76 -1.86 -3.82
N LEU A 165 -3.60 -1.57 -4.82
CA LEU A 165 -3.43 -2.12 -6.18
C LEU A 165 -2.13 -1.61 -6.84
N GLY A 166 -1.71 -0.39 -6.55
CA GLY A 166 -0.41 0.12 -6.98
C GLY A 166 0.77 -0.63 -6.36
N TYR A 167 0.75 -0.85 -5.04
CA TYR A 167 1.76 -1.66 -4.35
C TYR A 167 1.80 -3.09 -4.93
N CYS A 168 0.64 -3.66 -5.25
CA CYS A 168 0.51 -4.94 -5.94
C CYS A 168 1.04 -4.95 -7.39
N SER A 169 1.51 -3.81 -7.93
CA SER A 169 1.96 -3.63 -9.31
C SER A 169 0.87 -3.79 -10.36
N ILE A 170 -0.40 -3.69 -9.96
CA ILE A 170 -1.57 -3.74 -10.84
C ILE A 170 -1.77 -2.36 -11.49
N LEU A 171 -1.62 -1.29 -10.70
CA LEU A 171 -1.70 0.10 -11.13
C LEU A 171 -0.31 0.73 -11.08
N GLU A 172 0.46 0.54 -12.12
CA GLU A 172 1.82 1.05 -12.25
C GLU A 172 2.03 1.70 -13.62
N THR A 173 3.11 2.47 -13.76
CA THR A 173 3.51 3.02 -15.06
C THR A 173 4.73 2.27 -15.59
N LYS A 174 5.21 2.65 -16.79
CA LYS A 174 6.48 2.12 -17.30
C LYS A 174 7.68 2.50 -16.43
N GLU A 175 7.66 3.71 -15.87
CA GLU A 175 8.78 4.31 -15.11
C GLU A 175 8.63 4.12 -13.60
N HIS A 176 7.39 4.12 -13.10
CA HIS A 176 7.04 4.03 -11.69
C HIS A 176 6.35 2.68 -11.45
N LYS A 177 7.15 1.69 -11.08
CA LYS A 177 6.75 0.30 -10.84
C LYS A 177 6.22 0.06 -9.45
N GLY A 178 5.26 -0.85 -9.30
CA GLY A 178 4.85 -1.35 -8.00
C GLY A 178 5.92 -2.23 -7.33
N LEU A 179 5.53 -2.90 -6.24
CA LEU A 179 6.47 -3.58 -5.34
C LEU A 179 6.60 -5.09 -5.57
N LEU A 180 5.96 -5.64 -6.61
CA LEU A 180 5.98 -7.06 -6.92
C LEU A 180 7.38 -7.54 -7.37
N HIS A 181 8.15 -6.67 -8.04
CA HIS A 181 9.42 -7.04 -8.65
C HIS A 181 10.63 -6.33 -8.05
N GLN A 182 10.44 -5.13 -7.50
CA GLN A 182 11.52 -4.35 -6.93
C GLN A 182 11.04 -3.57 -5.70
N TYR A 183 11.91 -3.45 -4.71
CA TYR A 183 11.64 -2.61 -3.56
C TYR A 183 11.84 -1.14 -3.92
N THR A 184 10.85 -0.33 -3.55
CA THR A 184 10.95 1.13 -3.53
C THR A 184 10.63 1.58 -2.12
N ASN A 185 11.52 2.36 -1.51
CA ASN A 185 11.27 2.93 -0.20
C ASN A 185 10.18 4.02 -0.30
N LEU A 186 8.96 3.66 0.08
CA LEU A 186 7.76 4.50 -0.05
C LEU A 186 7.85 5.81 0.75
N SER A 187 8.62 5.84 1.85
CA SER A 187 8.81 7.05 2.67
C SER A 187 9.53 8.18 1.94
N ILE A 188 10.35 7.84 0.94
CA ILE A 188 11.12 8.79 0.14
C ILE A 188 10.88 8.64 -1.36
N ALA A 189 9.84 7.88 -1.75
CA ALA A 189 9.48 7.68 -3.13
C ALA A 189 9.12 9.02 -3.79
N PRO A 190 9.41 9.19 -5.10
CA PRO A 190 9.08 10.42 -5.78
C PRO A 190 7.56 10.65 -5.75
N ARG A 191 7.17 11.94 -5.77
CA ARG A 191 5.79 12.37 -5.94
C ARG A 191 5.65 13.14 -7.23
N LYS A 192 4.49 13.03 -7.89
CA LYS A 192 4.20 13.76 -9.14
C LYS A 192 4.18 15.26 -8.91
N ARG A 193 3.71 15.69 -7.73
CA ARG A 193 3.72 17.07 -7.26
C ARG A 193 4.04 17.09 -5.77
N HIS A 194 4.66 18.16 -5.30
CA HIS A 194 5.03 18.33 -3.88
C HIS A 194 3.83 18.20 -2.93
N ASN A 195 2.64 18.56 -3.39
CA ASN A 195 1.37 18.56 -2.64
C ASN A 195 0.42 17.44 -3.09
N SER A 196 0.92 16.37 -3.70
CA SER A 196 0.05 15.23 -3.99
C SER A 196 -0.27 14.47 -2.71
N ASP A 197 -1.56 14.19 -2.53
CA ASP A 197 -2.08 13.36 -1.45
C ASP A 197 -2.00 11.87 -1.79
N TRP A 198 -1.68 11.53 -3.05
CA TRP A 198 -1.59 10.15 -3.54
C TRP A 198 -0.17 9.62 -3.44
N HIS A 199 -0.06 8.33 -3.13
CA HIS A 199 1.24 7.69 -2.99
C HIS A 199 1.72 6.98 -4.25
N TYR A 200 3.04 6.80 -4.31
CA TYR A 200 3.71 6.01 -5.34
C TYR A 200 3.19 4.55 -5.33
N PRO A 201 3.01 3.88 -6.48
CA PRO A 201 3.21 4.40 -7.84
C PRO A 201 1.96 5.11 -8.43
N VAL A 202 0.82 4.99 -7.75
CA VAL A 202 -0.50 5.39 -8.26
C VAL A 202 -0.60 6.89 -8.56
N ASP A 203 0.13 7.72 -7.82
CA ASP A 203 0.23 9.17 -8.06
C ASP A 203 0.63 9.53 -9.51
N PHE A 204 1.43 8.66 -10.15
CA PHE A 204 1.89 8.85 -11.53
C PHE A 204 0.95 8.26 -12.58
N TRP A 205 0.06 7.35 -12.19
CA TRP A 205 -0.78 6.58 -13.09
C TRP A 205 -1.85 7.45 -13.76
N THR A 206 -2.09 7.17 -15.04
CA THR A 206 -3.14 7.75 -15.87
C THR A 206 -3.82 6.67 -16.71
N GLY A 207 -5.00 6.97 -17.29
CA GLY A 207 -5.75 5.99 -18.09
C GLY A 207 -4.92 5.27 -19.17
N LYS A 208 -3.92 5.95 -19.76
CA LYS A 208 -2.99 5.38 -20.76
C LYS A 208 -2.19 4.18 -20.26
N ASP A 209 -1.92 4.11 -18.96
CA ASP A 209 -1.04 3.11 -18.36
C ASP A 209 -1.78 1.77 -18.21
N GLY A 210 -3.11 1.81 -18.10
CA GLY A 210 -3.97 0.63 -18.03
C GLY A 210 -3.69 -0.26 -16.82
N ILE A 211 -4.19 -1.49 -16.87
CA ILE A 211 -4.02 -2.49 -15.82
C ILE A 211 -2.93 -3.48 -16.23
N ASN A 212 -1.98 -3.73 -15.33
CA ASN A 212 -1.00 -4.81 -15.50
C ASN A 212 -1.68 -6.18 -15.28
N LYS A 213 -2.13 -6.80 -16.38
CA LYS A 213 -2.79 -8.12 -16.38
C LYS A 213 -1.95 -9.22 -15.69
N LYS A 214 -0.62 -9.18 -15.79
CA LYS A 214 0.26 -10.20 -15.17
C LYS A 214 0.25 -10.10 -13.65
N ALA A 215 0.40 -8.89 -13.12
CA ALA A 215 0.31 -8.65 -11.68
C ALA A 215 -1.10 -8.96 -11.17
N LEU A 216 -2.13 -8.54 -11.92
CA LEU A 216 -3.52 -8.83 -11.59
C LEU A 216 -3.78 -10.34 -11.50
N ASN A 217 -3.29 -11.13 -12.46
CA ASN A 217 -3.40 -12.60 -12.43
C ASN A 217 -2.58 -13.23 -11.30
N TYR A 218 -1.39 -12.70 -11.00
CA TYR A 218 -0.56 -13.19 -9.91
C TYR A 218 -1.27 -13.11 -8.54
N TRP A 219 -1.95 -11.99 -8.28
CA TRP A 219 -2.67 -11.77 -7.02
C TRP A 219 -4.05 -12.43 -7.04
N PHE A 220 -4.85 -12.19 -8.08
CA PHE A 220 -6.28 -12.47 -8.06
C PHE A 220 -6.74 -13.50 -9.09
N GLY A 221 -5.83 -14.15 -9.84
CA GLY A 221 -6.14 -15.05 -10.96
C GLY A 221 -7.06 -16.23 -10.63
N ARG A 222 -7.21 -16.60 -9.35
CA ARG A 222 -8.20 -17.60 -8.90
C ARG A 222 -9.65 -17.14 -9.08
N TYR A 223 -9.89 -15.85 -9.12
CA TYR A 223 -11.22 -15.22 -9.11
C TYR A 223 -11.58 -14.55 -10.43
N ILE A 224 -10.58 -14.22 -11.23
CA ILE A 224 -10.75 -13.51 -12.48
C ILE A 224 -10.36 -14.43 -13.63
N SER A 225 -11.27 -14.63 -14.58
CA SER A 225 -10.89 -15.11 -15.90
C SER A 225 -10.30 -13.91 -16.62
N VAL A 226 -8.98 -13.84 -16.76
CA VAL A 226 -8.34 -12.82 -17.61
C VAL A 226 -8.25 -13.41 -19.01
N PRO A 227 -9.13 -13.07 -19.98
CA PRO A 227 -8.87 -13.40 -21.36
C PRO A 227 -7.56 -12.71 -21.80
N GLU A 228 -6.71 -13.49 -22.47
CA GLU A 228 -5.40 -13.07 -23.00
C GLU A 228 -5.51 -11.75 -23.79
#